data_AF-B9SYH4-F1
#
_entry.id   AF-B9SYH4-F1
#
_cell.length_a   1.000
_cell.length_b   1.000
_cell.length_c   1.000
_cell.angle_alpha   90.00
_cell.angle_beta   90.00
_cell.angle_gamma   90.00
#
_symmetry.space_group_name_H-M   'P 1'
#
loop_
_entity.id
_entity.type
_entity.pdbx_description
1 polymer ?
#
loop_
_entity_poly.entity_id
_entity_poly.type
_entity_poly.pdbx_seq_one_letter_code
_entity_poly.pdbx_strand_id
1 'polypeptide(L)' 'MDDVASTQSKLQWQHRENEEKKAVVQEEMKRMNQLPANSSYASHRLRVLNKILQLLSIQRTVSQDEELELLFAGMHL' A
#
# COMPACT_ATOMS: atom_id res chain seq x y z
N MET A 1 -2.15 27.42 -17.76
CA MET A 1 -3.29 27.04 -16.88
C MET A 1 -3.39 25.51 -16.82
N ASP A 2 -2.25 24.81 -16.76
CA ASP A 2 -2.16 23.39 -17.15
C ASP A 2 -1.64 22.49 -16.02
N ASP A 3 -1.11 23.09 -14.95
CA ASP A 3 -0.46 22.39 -13.83
C ASP A 3 -1.46 21.69 -12.90
N VAL A 4 -2.65 22.27 -12.72
CA VAL A 4 -3.73 21.75 -11.86
C VAL A 4 -4.44 20.54 -12.49
N ALA A 5 -4.60 20.55 -13.82
CA ALA A 5 -5.23 19.44 -14.55
C ALA A 5 -4.34 18.19 -14.57
N SER A 6 -3.02 18.38 -14.68
CA SER A 6 -2.01 17.31 -14.66
C SER A 6 -1.90 16.65 -13.27
N THR A 7 -1.91 17.45 -12.20
CA THR A 7 -1.89 16.94 -10.81
C THR A 7 -3.19 16.21 -10.43
N GLN A 8 -4.35 16.69 -10.85
CA GLN A 8 -5.63 16.01 -10.59
C GLN A 8 -5.72 14.63 -11.26
N SER A 9 -5.23 14.51 -12.49
CA SER A 9 -5.14 13.22 -13.21
C SER A 9 -4.24 12.25 -12.45
N LYS A 10 -3.03 12.68 -12.06
CA LYS A 10 -2.06 11.86 -11.32
C LYS A 10 -2.62 11.30 -10.00
N LEU A 11 -3.33 12.13 -9.23
CA LEU A 11 -3.99 11.71 -7.99
C LEU A 11 -5.10 10.68 -8.22
N GLN A 12 -5.87 10.82 -9.30
CA GLN A 12 -6.93 9.89 -9.67
C GLN A 12 -6.36 8.51 -10.07
N TRP A 13 -5.27 8.48 -10.84
CA TRP A 13 -4.58 7.24 -11.20
C TRP A 13 -3.98 6.53 -9.98
N GLN A 14 -3.33 7.29 -9.09
CA GLN A 14 -2.81 6.75 -7.84
C GLN A 14 -3.92 6.17 -6.96
N HIS A 15 -5.09 6.82 -6.88
CA HIS A 15 -6.22 6.29 -6.12
C HIS A 15 -6.72 4.95 -6.66
N ARG A 16 -6.89 4.85 -7.99
CA ARG A 16 -7.30 3.60 -8.66
C ARG A 16 -6.29 2.48 -8.43
N GLU A 17 -5.00 2.76 -8.59
CA GLU A 17 -3.94 1.78 -8.33
C GLU A 17 -3.94 1.31 -6.86
N ASN A 18 -4.24 2.23 -5.92
CA ASN A 18 -4.32 1.91 -4.50
C ASN A 18 -5.52 0.98 -4.19
N GLU A 19 -6.66 1.18 -4.85
CA GLU A 19 -7.81 0.27 -4.73
C GLU A 19 -7.51 -1.13 -5.26
N GLU A 20 -6.83 -1.24 -6.40
CA GLU A 20 -6.38 -2.51 -6.95
C GLU A 20 -5.41 -3.22 -6.00
N LYS A 21 -4.42 -2.49 -5.45
CA LYS A 21 -3.50 -3.01 -4.43
C LYS A 21 -4.24 -3.50 -3.18
N LYS A 22 -5.25 -2.75 -2.71
CA LYS A 22 -6.09 -3.17 -1.57
C LYS A 22 -6.85 -4.46 -1.86
N ALA A 23 -7.39 -4.62 -3.06
CA ALA A 23 -8.11 -5.83 -3.46
C ALA A 23 -7.20 -7.07 -3.42
N VAL A 24 -5.97 -6.96 -3.92
CA VAL A 24 -4.97 -8.04 -3.87
C VAL A 24 -4.60 -8.41 -2.43
N VAL A 25 -4.41 -7.42 -1.55
CA VAL A 25 -4.12 -7.65 -0.13
C VAL A 25 -5.28 -8.37 0.56
N GLN A 26 -6.52 -7.98 0.26
CA GLN A 26 -7.72 -8.64 0.81
C GLN A 26 -7.85 -10.10 0.36
N GLU A 27 -7.49 -10.40 -0.89
CA GLU A 27 -7.49 -11.78 -1.38
C GLU A 27 -6.44 -12.64 -0.65
N GLU A 28 -5.24 -12.11 -0.44
CA GLU A 28 -4.21 -12.79 0.34
C GLU A 28 -4.65 -13.00 1.80
N MET A 29 -5.31 -12.02 2.43
CA MET A 29 -5.88 -12.19 3.77
C MET A 29 -6.88 -13.36 3.81
N LYS A 30 -7.75 -13.48 2.80
CA LYS A 30 -8.68 -14.62 2.68
C LYS A 30 -7.94 -15.95 2.58
N ARG A 31 -6.84 -16.02 1.82
CA ARG A 31 -5.99 -17.23 1.74
C ARG A 31 -5.36 -17.56 3.09
N MET A 32 -4.86 -16.55 3.82
CA MET A 32 -4.26 -16.77 5.14
C MET A 32 -5.28 -17.24 6.18
N ASN A 33 -6.53 -16.77 6.10
CA ASN A 33 -7.61 -17.20 6.99
C ASN A 33 -8.08 -18.65 6.75
N GLN A 34 -7.67 -19.29 5.64
CA GLN A 34 -7.91 -20.72 5.40
C GLN A 34 -6.86 -21.61 6.08
N LEU A 35 -5.76 -21.02 6.55
CA LEU A 35 -4.71 -21.76 7.26
C LEU A 35 -5.09 -22.00 8.72
N PRO A 36 -4.56 -23.07 9.34
CA PRO A 36 -4.75 -23.33 10.75
C PRO A 36 -4.33 -22.15 11.65
N ALA A 37 -5.12 -21.85 12.67
CA ALA A 37 -4.89 -20.72 13.58
C ALA A 37 -3.58 -20.83 14.39
N ASN A 38 -3.03 -22.04 14.54
CA ASN A 38 -1.74 -22.28 15.19
C ASN A 38 -0.53 -22.03 14.25
N SER A 39 -0.77 -21.67 12.99
CA SER A 39 0.29 -21.31 12.06
C SER A 39 0.92 -19.96 12.44
N SER A 40 2.15 -20.02 12.96
CA SER A 40 2.96 -18.84 13.24
C SER A 40 3.15 -17.98 11.99
N TYR A 41 3.37 -18.62 10.83
CA TYR A 41 3.46 -17.93 9.55
C TYR A 41 2.17 -17.18 9.21
N ALA A 42 1.00 -17.83 9.29
CA ALA A 42 -0.28 -17.19 8.98
C ALA A 42 -0.53 -15.97 9.89
N SER A 43 -0.26 -16.11 11.18
CA SER A 43 -0.40 -15.03 12.16
C SER A 43 0.53 -13.85 11.87
N HIS A 44 1.81 -14.12 11.55
CA HIS A 44 2.76 -13.08 11.18
C HIS A 44 2.36 -12.41 9.86
N ARG A 45 2.01 -13.20 8.85
CA ARG A 45 1.61 -12.73 7.52
C ARG A 45 0.37 -11.84 7.60
N LEU A 46 -0.65 -12.22 8.37
CA LEU A 46 -1.82 -11.38 8.61
C LEU A 46 -1.46 -10.04 9.25
N ARG A 47 -0.50 -10.00 10.18
CA ARG A 47 -0.03 -8.74 10.77
C ARG A 47 0.63 -7.83 9.74
N VAL A 48 1.48 -8.39 8.88
CA VAL A 48 2.13 -7.66 7.78
C VAL A 48 1.09 -7.13 6.80
N LEU A 49 0.15 -7.97 6.36
CA LEU A 49 -0.91 -7.57 5.42
C LEU A 49 -1.80 -6.47 6.00
N ASN A 50 -2.13 -6.52 7.28
CA ASN A 50 -2.86 -5.45 7.96
C ASN A 50 -2.06 -4.14 7.95
N LYS A 51 -0.74 -4.21 8.16
CA LYS A 51 0.11 -3.02 8.10
C LYS A 51 0.16 -2.44 6.69
N ILE A 52 0.26 -3.28 5.66
CA ILE A 52 0.20 -2.85 4.26
C ILE A 52 -1.14 -2.17 3.98
N LEU A 53 -2.26 -2.75 4.39
CA LEU A 53 -3.59 -2.18 4.16
C LEU A 53 -3.74 -0.79 4.81
N GLN A 54 -3.24 -0.63 6.03
CA GLN A 54 -3.18 0.67 6.70
C GLN A 54 -2.35 1.68 5.90
N LEU A 55 -1.16 1.28 5.43
CA LEU A 55 -0.29 2.15 4.63
C LEU A 55 -0.92 2.57 3.28
N LEU A 56 -1.67 1.68 2.64
CA LEU A 56 -2.43 1.97 1.41
C LEU A 56 -3.66 2.87 1.67
N SER A 57 -4.13 2.98 2.92
CA SER A 57 -5.24 3.87 3.29
C SER A 57 -4.82 5.31 3.56
N ILE A 58 -3.53 5.55 3.79
CA ILE A 58 -2.99 6.88 4.05
C ILE A 58 -2.99 7.67 2.74
N GLN A 59 -3.64 8.82 2.73
CA GLN A 59 -3.52 9.77 1.65
C GLN A 59 -2.23 10.56 1.82
N ARG A 60 -1.30 10.39 0.87
CA ARG A 60 -0.03 11.13 0.86
C ARG A 60 -0.08 12.24 -0.19
N THR A 61 0.63 13.31 0.10
CA THR A 61 0.91 14.37 -0.86
C THR A 61 2.11 13.99 -1.73
N VAL A 62 2.26 14.64 -2.88
CA VAL A 62 3.38 14.39 -3.81
C VAL A 62 4.74 14.55 -3.10
N SER A 63 4.90 15.60 -2.29
CA SER A 63 6.14 15.83 -1.54
C SER A 63 6.45 14.72 -0.51
N GLN A 64 5.42 14.13 0.10
CA GLN A 64 5.61 13.02 1.04
C GLN A 64 5.99 11.72 0.32
N ASP A 65 5.46 11.48 -0.88
CA ASP A 65 5.87 10.32 -1.70
C ASP A 65 7.34 10.47 -2.14
N GLU A 66 7.76 11.67 -2.56
CA GLU A 66 9.15 11.95 -2.94
C GLU A 66 10.14 11.79 -1.78
N GLU A 67 9.80 12.29 -0.59
CA GLU A 67 10.63 12.12 0.62
C GLU A 67 10.75 10.64 1.00
N LEU A 68 9.66 9.88 0.88
CA LEU A 68 9.63 8.45 1.18
C LEU A 68 10.48 7.64 0.18
N GLU A 69 10.41 7.97 -1.11
CA GLU A 69 11.29 7.37 -2.13
C GLU A 69 12.76 7.67 -1.86
N LEU A 70 13.10 8.91 -1.48
CA LEU A 70 14.47 9.30 -1.14
C LEU A 70 14.97 8.56 0.11
N LEU A 71 14.14 8.44 1.14
CA LEU A 71 14.46 7.67 2.35
C LEU A 71 14.80 6.23 1.99
N PHE A 72 13.97 5.57 1.16
CA PHE A 72 14.22 4.19 0.75
C PHE A 72 15.44 4.03 -0.16
N ALA A 73 15.74 5.00 -1.03
CA ALA A 73 16.97 5.00 -1.82
C ALA A 73 18.23 5.08 -0.93
N GLY A 74 18.14 5.77 0.21
CA GLY A 74 19.21 5.81 1.21
C GLY A 74 19.33 4.56 2.08
N MET A 75 18.33 3.68 2.09
CA MET A 75 18.29 2.44 2.88
C MET A 75 18.87 1.23 2.13
N HIS A 76 19.86 1.45 1.25
CA HIS A 76 20.63 0.34 0.70
C HIS A 76 21.38 -0.39 1.83
N LEU A 77 21.07 -1.69 1.97
CA LEU A 77 21.71 -2.62 2.91
C LEU A 77 22.95 -3.25 2.28
#